data_AF-A0A945FGY3-F1
#
_entry.id   AF-A0A945FGY3-F1
#
_cell.length_a   1.000
_cell.length_b   1.000
_cell.length_c   1.000
_cell.angle_alpha   90.00
_cell.angle_beta   90.00
_cell.angle_gamma   90.00
#
_symmetry.space_group_name_H-M   'P 1'
#
loop_
_entity.id
_entity.type
_entity.pdbx_description
1 polymer ?
#
loop_
_entity_poly.entity_id
_entity_poly.type
_entity_poly.pdbx_seq_one_letter_code
_entity_poly.pdbx_strand_id
1 'polypeptide(L)'
;MTHAETKTLTTDGAWCWFQDPRAVYVNNQLFAGWMTHDGKLIMGSYDPKSGDKKTFTLEEDWDVDDHNTLSILTLPDNRLMVFYARHNKVGLYCRTTLNPADITQWQDEVTVSDTNRITYSHPAYLADEDLYFVVWRGPTWKPTFATSKDGITWSESHILVQEEGREASNIRPYLKA
;
A
#
# COMPACT_ATOMS: atom_id res chain seq x y z
N MET A 1 -14.19 -29.09 -20.17
CA MET A 1 -13.78 -28.23 -19.05
C MET A 1 -12.32 -27.87 -19.28
N THR A 2 -12.04 -26.64 -19.69
CA THR A 2 -10.66 -26.14 -19.76
C THR A 2 -10.16 -25.94 -18.35
N HIS A 3 -9.13 -26.67 -17.94
CA HIS A 3 -8.44 -26.39 -16.68
C HIS A 3 -7.91 -24.96 -16.74
N ALA A 4 -8.22 -24.15 -15.73
CA ALA A 4 -7.62 -22.84 -15.58
C ALA A 4 -6.11 -23.04 -15.38
N GLU A 5 -5.30 -22.52 -16.30
CA GLU A 5 -3.85 -22.55 -16.16
C GLU A 5 -3.44 -21.48 -15.14
N THR A 6 -2.79 -21.88 -14.05
CA THR A 6 -2.26 -20.94 -13.06
C THR A 6 -0.93 -20.38 -13.55
N LYS A 7 -0.77 -19.05 -13.49
CA LYS A 7 0.50 -18.36 -13.79
C LYS A 7 1.08 -17.78 -12.50
N THR A 8 2.37 -18.02 -12.27
CA THR A 8 3.08 -17.58 -11.06
C THR A 8 3.80 -16.27 -11.31
N LEU A 9 3.52 -15.21 -10.54
CA LEU A 9 4.27 -13.95 -10.63
C LEU A 9 5.63 -14.03 -9.91
N THR A 10 5.63 -14.57 -8.69
CA THR A 10 6.82 -14.79 -7.86
C THR A 10 6.67 -16.09 -7.07
N THR A 11 7.81 -16.72 -6.74
CA THR A 11 7.89 -17.83 -5.78
C THR A 11 8.52 -17.42 -4.45
N ASP A 12 8.91 -16.15 -4.32
CA ASP A 12 9.56 -15.56 -3.15
C ASP A 12 8.78 -14.32 -2.72
N GLY A 13 7.55 -14.53 -2.26
CA GLY A 13 6.64 -13.46 -1.89
C GLY A 13 5.76 -13.81 -0.72
N ALA A 14 5.75 -12.94 0.29
CA ALA A 14 4.84 -12.93 1.42
C ALA A 14 4.02 -11.64 1.41
N TRP A 15 2.77 -11.74 1.86
CA TRP A 15 1.86 -10.60 2.01
C TRP A 15 0.92 -10.86 3.19
N CYS A 16 0.43 -9.78 3.78
CA CYS A 16 -0.46 -9.84 4.93
C CYS A 16 -1.91 -9.52 4.55
N TRP A 17 -2.89 -10.18 5.19
CA TRP A 17 -4.32 -10.02 4.93
C TRP A 17 -4.88 -8.61 5.19
N PHE A 18 -4.24 -7.83 6.06
CA PHE A 18 -4.87 -6.65 6.66
C PHE A 18 -4.75 -5.35 5.87
N GLN A 19 -3.96 -5.28 4.80
CA GLN A 19 -3.77 -4.05 4.02
C GLN A 19 -4.31 -4.23 2.62
N ASP A 20 -5.00 -3.23 2.08
CA ASP A 20 -5.66 -3.25 0.76
C ASP A 20 -5.47 -1.93 0.04
N PRO A 21 -5.52 -1.91 -1.30
CA PRO A 21 -5.47 -3.06 -2.21
C PRO A 21 -4.06 -3.69 -2.31
N ARG A 22 -3.93 -5.01 -2.27
CA ARG A 22 -2.64 -5.74 -2.47
C ARG A 22 -2.26 -5.92 -3.93
N ALA A 23 -3.27 -5.96 -4.79
CA ALA A 23 -3.12 -6.15 -6.21
C ALA A 23 -4.19 -5.36 -6.96
N VAL A 24 -3.83 -4.82 -8.12
CA VAL A 24 -4.73 -4.05 -8.99
C VAL A 24 -4.50 -4.45 -10.44
N TYR A 25 -5.52 -4.27 -11.29
CA TYR A 25 -5.41 -4.49 -12.73
C TYR A 25 -5.62 -3.17 -13.45
N VAL A 26 -4.58 -2.67 -14.11
CA VAL A 26 -4.54 -1.33 -14.72
C VAL A 26 -3.87 -1.44 -16.08
N ASN A 27 -4.46 -0.79 -17.10
CA ASN A 27 -3.91 -0.75 -18.45
C ASN A 27 -3.48 -2.13 -19.00
N ASN A 28 -4.33 -3.13 -18.80
CA ASN A 28 -4.13 -4.54 -19.18
C ASN A 28 -3.02 -5.31 -18.42
N GLN A 29 -2.46 -4.74 -17.36
CA GLN A 29 -1.42 -5.36 -16.54
C GLN A 29 -1.90 -5.56 -15.11
N LEU A 30 -1.51 -6.69 -14.52
CA LEU A 30 -1.69 -6.96 -13.09
C LEU A 30 -0.49 -6.40 -12.34
N PHE A 31 -0.74 -5.70 -11.25
CA PHE A 31 0.27 -5.21 -10.33
C PHE A 31 0.04 -5.79 -8.94
N ALA A 32 1.10 -6.14 -8.23
CA ALA A 32 1.02 -6.65 -6.87
C ALA A 32 2.30 -6.33 -6.10
N GLY A 33 2.18 -6.13 -4.78
CA GLY A 33 3.31 -5.96 -3.88
C GLY A 33 3.52 -7.14 -2.95
N TRP A 34 4.76 -7.40 -2.55
CA TRP A 34 5.10 -8.45 -1.58
C TRP A 34 6.42 -8.17 -0.87
N MET A 35 6.65 -8.89 0.23
CA MET A 35 7.94 -9.01 0.91
C MET A 35 8.66 -10.27 0.44
N THR A 36 9.97 -10.19 0.17
CA THR A 36 10.80 -11.38 -0.07
C THR A 36 11.23 -12.05 1.23
N HIS A 37 11.68 -13.30 1.16
CA HIS A 37 12.17 -14.04 2.34
C HIS A 37 13.37 -13.37 3.03
N ASP A 38 14.15 -12.57 2.29
CA ASP A 38 15.32 -11.82 2.78
C ASP A 38 14.98 -10.37 3.19
N GLY A 39 13.71 -9.96 3.16
CA GLY A 39 13.24 -8.71 3.77
C GLY A 39 13.27 -7.50 2.84
N LYS A 40 13.09 -7.70 1.53
CA LYS A 40 12.92 -6.64 0.54
C LYS A 40 11.45 -6.36 0.27
N LEU A 41 11.10 -5.10 0.08
CA LEU A 41 9.78 -4.70 -0.40
C LEU A 41 9.79 -4.62 -1.92
N ILE A 42 8.98 -5.44 -2.58
CA ILE A 42 8.92 -5.54 -4.04
C ILE A 42 7.57 -5.09 -4.56
N MET A 43 7.61 -4.35 -5.67
CA MET A 43 6.47 -4.13 -6.56
C MET A 43 6.66 -4.94 -7.84
N GLY A 44 5.65 -5.72 -8.23
CA GLY A 44 5.66 -6.54 -9.44
C GLY A 44 4.58 -6.14 -10.43
N SER A 45 4.84 -6.44 -11.70
CA SER A 45 3.87 -6.35 -12.79
C SER A 45 3.84 -7.63 -13.61
N TYR A 46 2.67 -7.94 -14.16
CA TYR A 46 2.43 -9.09 -15.04
C TYR A 46 1.49 -8.70 -16.18
N ASP A 47 1.91 -8.95 -17.42
CA ASP A 47 1.05 -8.87 -18.60
C ASP A 47 0.43 -10.26 -18.88
N PRO A 48 -0.90 -10.45 -18.72
CA PRO A 48 -1.54 -11.75 -18.95
C PRO A 48 -1.53 -12.20 -20.40
N LYS A 49 -1.35 -11.30 -21.36
CA LYS A 49 -1.36 -11.59 -22.80
C LYS A 49 0.00 -12.07 -23.28
N SER A 50 1.09 -11.36 -22.93
CA SER A 50 2.45 -11.76 -23.33
C SER A 50 3.10 -12.73 -22.34
N GLY A 51 2.67 -12.71 -21.08
CA GLY A 51 3.31 -13.43 -19.99
C GLY A 51 4.50 -12.68 -19.36
N ASP A 52 4.79 -11.46 -19.81
CA ASP A 52 5.91 -10.66 -19.32
C ASP A 52 5.75 -10.31 -17.85
N LYS A 53 6.87 -10.35 -17.11
CA LYS A 53 6.95 -9.99 -15.70
C LYS A 53 8.05 -8.97 -15.49
N LYS A 54 7.79 -7.99 -14.65
CA LYS A 54 8.82 -7.06 -14.16
C LYS A 54 8.69 -6.90 -12.66
N THR A 55 9.79 -6.61 -11.99
CA THR A 55 9.85 -6.30 -10.57
C THR A 55 10.67 -5.04 -10.35
N PHE A 56 10.35 -4.32 -9.29
CA PHE A 56 11.09 -3.17 -8.80
C PHE A 56 11.23 -3.30 -7.28
N THR A 57 12.45 -3.17 -6.77
CA THR A 57 12.69 -3.12 -5.32
C THR A 57 12.40 -1.72 -4.82
N LEU A 58 11.35 -1.56 -4.02
CA LEU A 58 11.07 -0.28 -3.35
C LEU A 58 12.03 -0.06 -2.19
N GLU A 59 12.28 -1.10 -1.40
CA GLU A 59 13.19 -1.08 -0.26
C GLU A 59 14.06 -2.35 -0.25
N GLU A 60 15.38 -2.17 -0.24
CA GLU A 60 16.36 -3.28 -0.24
C GLU A 60 16.57 -3.87 1.16
N ASP A 61 16.50 -3.05 2.21
CA ASP A 61 16.70 -3.48 3.60
C ASP A 61 15.47 -3.04 4.43
N TRP A 62 14.40 -3.86 4.47
CA TRP A 62 13.09 -3.46 5.05
C TRP A 62 12.61 -4.29 6.26
N ASP A 63 13.36 -5.30 6.68
CA ASP A 63 13.02 -6.37 7.65
C ASP A 63 12.19 -7.53 7.05
N VAL A 64 12.40 -8.72 7.60
CA VAL A 64 11.65 -9.95 7.27
C VAL A 64 10.35 -10.00 8.07
N ASP A 65 9.30 -9.36 7.57
CA ASP A 65 7.94 -9.36 8.16
C ASP A 65 6.90 -9.14 7.04
N ASP A 66 5.94 -10.06 6.87
CA ASP A 66 4.91 -10.00 5.82
C ASP A 66 3.95 -8.81 5.97
N HIS A 67 3.92 -8.20 7.16
CA HIS A 67 3.16 -6.99 7.44
C HIS A 67 3.79 -5.74 6.80
N ASN A 68 5.07 -5.80 6.45
CA ASN A 68 5.83 -4.69 5.88
C ASN A 68 5.56 -4.47 4.38
N THR A 69 4.61 -5.21 3.79
CA THR A 69 4.23 -5.05 2.39
C THR A 69 3.53 -3.70 2.13
N LEU A 70 3.02 -3.52 0.92
CA LEU A 70 2.41 -2.29 0.45
C LEU A 70 0.93 -2.45 0.12
N SER A 71 0.22 -1.32 0.08
CA SER A 71 -1.06 -1.17 -0.60
C SER A 71 -0.92 -0.29 -1.84
N ILE A 72 -1.82 -0.47 -2.81
CA ILE A 72 -1.75 0.17 -4.13
C ILE A 72 -3.01 1.01 -4.37
N LEU A 73 -2.80 2.29 -4.66
CA LEU A 73 -3.80 3.21 -5.18
C LEU A 73 -3.61 3.41 -6.68
N THR A 74 -4.64 3.16 -7.47
CA THR A 74 -4.67 3.52 -8.90
C THR A 74 -5.20 4.95 -9.04
N LEU A 75 -4.43 5.82 -9.70
CA LEU A 75 -4.81 7.20 -9.96
C LEU A 75 -5.61 7.33 -11.26
N PRO A 76 -6.39 8.42 -11.46
CA PRO A 76 -7.21 8.62 -12.66
C PRO A 76 -6.42 8.58 -13.98
N ASP A 77 -5.14 8.94 -13.95
CA ASP A 77 -4.23 8.91 -15.10
C ASP A 77 -3.53 7.55 -15.28
N ASN A 78 -3.97 6.52 -14.56
CA ASN A 78 -3.40 5.16 -14.51
C ASN A 78 -1.99 5.06 -13.91
N ARG A 79 -1.45 6.12 -13.29
CA ARG A 79 -0.28 5.96 -12.41
C ARG A 79 -0.65 5.18 -11.17
N LEU A 80 0.36 4.57 -10.56
CA LEU A 80 0.21 3.82 -9.32
C LEU A 80 0.88 4.60 -8.21
N MET A 81 0.17 4.80 -7.11
CA MET A 81 0.72 5.28 -5.86
C MET A 81 0.71 4.14 -4.85
N VAL A 82 1.86 3.83 -4.26
CA VAL A 82 1.99 2.75 -3.28
C VAL A 82 2.23 3.31 -1.90
N PHE A 83 1.68 2.67 -0.88
CA PHE A 83 1.83 3.06 0.52
C PHE A 83 2.39 1.90 1.33
N TYR A 84 3.44 2.15 2.11
CA TYR A 84 4.13 1.10 2.86
C TYR A 84 4.68 1.62 4.19
N ALA A 85 4.81 0.71 5.14
CA ALA A 85 5.32 0.99 6.47
C ALA A 85 5.92 -0.29 7.07
N ARG A 86 6.94 -0.16 7.93
CA ARG A 86 7.39 -1.29 8.74
C ARG A 86 6.43 -1.54 9.91
N HIS A 87 6.20 -2.80 10.23
CA HIS A 87 5.19 -3.24 11.17
C HIS A 87 5.42 -2.70 12.58
N ASN A 88 4.45 -1.87 13.02
CA ASN A 88 4.46 -1.19 14.30
C ASN A 88 5.70 -0.29 14.50
N LYS A 89 6.29 0.22 13.43
CA LYS A 89 7.42 1.17 13.47
C LYS A 89 6.94 2.59 13.22
N VAL A 90 7.92 3.50 13.17
CA VAL A 90 7.73 4.89 12.77
C VAL A 90 7.68 4.95 11.25
N GLY A 91 6.80 5.80 10.72
CA GLY A 91 6.78 6.11 9.29
C GLY A 91 5.67 5.38 8.52
N LEU A 92 4.83 6.15 7.84
CA LEU A 92 4.06 5.73 6.67
C LEU A 92 4.63 6.48 5.46
N TYR A 93 4.98 5.74 4.43
CA TYR A 93 5.63 6.29 3.24
C TYR A 93 4.76 6.03 2.01
N CYS A 94 4.91 6.87 0.99
CA CYS A 94 4.37 6.60 -0.33
C CYS A 94 5.33 6.99 -1.45
N ARG A 95 5.16 6.33 -2.60
CA ARG A 95 5.81 6.66 -3.88
C ARG A 95 4.80 6.55 -5.01
N THR A 96 4.94 7.39 -6.02
CA THR A 96 4.09 7.36 -7.23
C THR A 96 4.93 7.03 -8.44
N THR A 97 4.44 6.20 -9.36
CA THR A 97 5.14 5.96 -10.63
C THR A 97 5.27 7.26 -11.43
N LEU A 98 6.37 7.42 -12.19
CA LEU A 98 6.50 8.57 -13.10
C LEU A 98 5.53 8.47 -14.27
N ASN A 99 5.38 7.26 -14.82
CA ASN A 99 4.54 7.00 -15.98
C ASN A 99 3.34 6.12 -15.59
N PRO A 100 2.21 6.24 -16.31
CA PRO A 100 1.06 5.36 -16.13
C PRO A 100 1.42 3.88 -16.29
N ALA A 101 0.97 3.04 -15.35
CA ALA A 101 1.15 1.59 -15.38
C ALA A 101 2.63 1.12 -15.58
N ASP A 102 3.61 1.90 -15.12
CA ASP A 102 5.03 1.58 -15.27
C ASP A 102 5.76 1.64 -13.92
N ILE A 103 6.11 0.46 -13.41
CA ILE A 103 6.81 0.32 -12.12
C ILE A 103 8.32 0.51 -12.22
N THR A 104 8.87 0.84 -13.39
CA THR A 104 10.33 0.94 -13.56
C THR A 104 10.90 2.29 -13.15
N GLN A 105 10.05 3.32 -13.01
CA GLN A 105 10.46 4.65 -12.61
C GLN A 105 9.46 5.28 -11.64
N TRP A 106 9.97 5.89 -10.58
CA TRP A 106 9.18 6.44 -9.48
C TRP A 106 9.57 7.88 -9.19
N GLN A 107 8.61 8.64 -8.67
CA GLN A 107 8.88 9.89 -7.96
C GLN A 107 9.61 9.59 -6.63
N ASP A 108 10.14 10.65 -6.03
CA ASP A 108 10.76 10.57 -4.72
C ASP A 108 9.77 10.07 -3.66
N GLU A 109 10.31 9.43 -2.62
CA GLU A 109 9.54 9.00 -1.46
C GLU A 109 8.99 10.20 -0.68
N VAL A 110 7.73 10.07 -0.27
CA VAL A 110 7.04 11.05 0.56
C VAL A 110 6.68 10.40 1.89
N THR A 111 6.99 11.09 2.99
CA THR A 111 6.50 10.72 4.32
C THR A 111 5.07 11.22 4.50
N VAL A 112 4.14 10.29 4.64
CA VAL A 112 2.71 10.56 4.93
C VAL A 112 2.50 10.87 6.42
N SER A 113 3.18 10.12 7.29
CA SER A 113 3.14 10.31 8.75
C SER A 113 4.43 9.81 9.37
N ASP A 114 4.96 10.54 10.34
CA ASP A 114 6.12 10.20 11.16
C ASP A 114 5.74 9.66 12.55
N THR A 115 4.47 9.28 12.74
CA THR A 115 4.00 8.67 13.99
C THR A 115 4.46 7.22 14.11
N ASN A 116 4.39 6.65 15.32
CA ASN A 116 4.78 5.25 15.56
C ASN A 116 3.62 4.26 15.42
N ARG A 117 3.93 2.97 15.56
CA ARG A 117 2.96 1.85 15.58
C ARG A 117 2.10 1.82 14.31
N ILE A 118 2.63 2.30 13.20
CA ILE A 118 1.95 2.31 11.91
C ILE A 118 1.95 0.89 11.32
N THR A 119 0.81 0.48 10.77
CA THR A 119 0.72 -0.68 9.87
C THR A 119 -0.63 -0.66 9.13
N TYR A 120 -0.73 -1.46 8.07
CA TYR A 120 -1.95 -1.73 7.31
C TYR A 120 -2.61 -0.53 6.63
N SER A 121 -1.91 0.05 5.65
CA SER A 121 -2.44 1.14 4.83
C SER A 121 -3.61 0.69 3.94
N HIS A 122 -4.57 1.60 3.77
CA HIS A 122 -5.77 1.50 2.94
C HIS A 122 -6.00 2.83 2.21
N PRO A 123 -5.40 3.03 1.04
CA PRO A 123 -5.51 4.27 0.30
C PRO A 123 -6.77 4.27 -0.59
N ALA A 124 -7.32 5.46 -0.77
CA ALA A 124 -8.41 5.77 -1.67
C ALA A 124 -8.15 7.13 -2.31
N TYR A 125 -8.64 7.30 -3.53
CA TYR A 125 -8.72 8.60 -4.18
C TYR A 125 -10.19 8.97 -4.34
N LEU A 126 -10.58 10.05 -3.66
CA LEU A 126 -11.94 10.56 -3.68
C LEU A 126 -12.06 11.50 -4.89
N ALA A 127 -12.57 10.95 -5.99
CA ALA A 127 -12.52 11.61 -7.30
C ALA A 127 -13.38 12.87 -7.39
N ASP A 128 -14.52 12.90 -6.69
CA ASP A 128 -15.42 14.06 -6.68
C ASP A 128 -14.79 15.25 -5.91
N GLU A 129 -13.89 14.95 -4.98
CA GLU A 129 -13.20 15.93 -4.14
C GLU A 129 -11.77 16.26 -4.60
N ASP A 130 -11.23 15.53 -5.58
CA ASP A 130 -9.81 15.54 -5.96
C ASP A 130 -8.92 15.45 -4.70
N LEU A 131 -9.10 14.35 -3.97
CA LEU A 131 -8.48 14.17 -2.65
C LEU A 131 -7.90 12.77 -2.46
N TYR A 132 -6.63 12.72 -2.09
CA TYR A 132 -5.98 11.51 -1.60
C TYR A 132 -6.38 11.29 -0.15
N PHE A 133 -6.79 10.07 0.18
CA PHE A 133 -7.20 9.67 1.51
C PHE A 133 -6.53 8.34 1.84
N VAL A 134 -5.85 8.23 2.98
CA VAL A 134 -5.25 6.95 3.40
C VAL A 134 -5.56 6.68 4.85
N VAL A 135 -5.99 5.45 5.14
CA VAL A 135 -6.23 4.95 6.49
C VAL A 135 -5.17 3.92 6.85
N TRP A 136 -4.73 3.88 8.10
CA TRP A 136 -3.86 2.85 8.65
C TRP A 136 -4.20 2.57 10.11
N ARG A 137 -3.59 1.55 10.72
CA ARG A 137 -3.62 1.38 12.18
C ARG A 137 -2.52 2.23 12.80
N GLY A 138 -2.91 3.22 13.62
CA GLY A 138 -1.99 4.15 14.25
C GLY A 138 -1.63 3.85 15.72
N PRO A 139 -0.98 4.81 16.42
CA PRO A 139 -0.51 4.67 17.80
C PRO A 139 -1.52 4.16 18.83
N THR A 140 -2.79 4.49 18.64
CA THR A 140 -3.90 4.13 19.55
C THR A 140 -4.55 2.78 19.21
N TRP A 141 -3.97 2.04 18.26
CA TRP A 141 -4.52 0.82 17.65
C TRP A 141 -5.86 1.02 16.93
N LYS A 142 -6.26 2.27 16.70
CA LYS A 142 -7.47 2.62 15.95
C LYS A 142 -7.10 2.90 14.48
N PRO A 143 -8.08 2.77 13.57
CA PRO A 143 -7.98 3.34 12.25
C PRO A 143 -7.71 4.85 12.36
N THR A 144 -6.60 5.27 11.76
CA THR A 144 -6.11 6.63 11.70
C THR A 144 -5.98 7.00 10.23
N PHE A 145 -6.33 8.22 9.86
CA PHE A 145 -6.26 8.65 8.47
C PHE A 145 -5.55 10.00 8.33
N ALA A 146 -5.07 10.25 7.12
CA ALA A 146 -4.62 11.56 6.65
C ALA A 146 -5.11 11.77 5.22
N THR A 147 -5.08 13.03 4.80
CA THR A 147 -5.49 13.43 3.46
C THR A 147 -4.43 14.29 2.79
N SER A 148 -4.46 14.33 1.47
CA SER A 148 -3.60 15.21 0.67
C SER A 148 -4.34 15.69 -0.57
N LYS A 149 -3.98 16.88 -1.05
CA LYS A 149 -4.47 17.44 -2.32
C LYS A 149 -3.53 17.19 -3.50
N ASP A 150 -2.27 16.86 -3.23
CA ASP A 150 -1.22 16.74 -4.23
C ASP A 150 -0.46 15.39 -4.15
N GLY A 151 -0.74 14.58 -3.13
CA GLY A 151 -0.01 13.34 -2.84
C GLY A 151 1.38 13.55 -2.25
N ILE A 152 1.79 14.80 -2.01
CA ILE A 152 3.14 15.20 -1.55
C ILE A 152 3.06 15.78 -0.14
N THR A 153 2.11 16.68 0.08
CA THR A 153 1.88 17.32 1.38
C THR A 153 0.67 16.67 2.04
N TRP A 154 0.89 16.04 3.18
CA TRP A 154 -0.16 15.32 3.92
C TRP A 154 -0.60 16.09 5.17
N SER A 155 -1.88 16.01 5.48
CA SER A 155 -2.45 16.59 6.70
C SER A 155 -1.92 15.91 7.95
N GLU A 156 -2.11 16.55 9.12
CA GLU A 156 -2.01 15.82 10.38
C GLU A 156 -2.98 14.61 10.39
N SER A 157 -2.59 13.58 11.14
CA SER A 157 -3.34 12.33 11.18
C SER A 157 -4.44 12.39 12.24
N HIS A 158 -5.63 11.89 11.91
CA HIS A 158 -6.80 11.87 12.81
C HIS A 158 -7.32 10.45 13.00
N ILE A 159 -7.86 10.14 14.17
CA ILE A 159 -8.54 8.85 14.40
C ILE A 159 -9.87 8.85 13.65
N LEU A 160 -10.09 7.85 12.80
CA LEU A 160 -11.30 7.72 11.97
C LEU A 160 -12.51 7.24 12.78
N VAL A 161 -12.30 6.25 13.65
CA VAL A 161 -13.37 5.63 14.42
C VAL A 161 -12.94 5.44 15.88
N GLN A 162 -13.63 6.13 16.77
CA GLN A 162 -13.49 6.00 18.23
C GLN A 162 -14.79 6.43 18.91
N GLU A 163 -15.29 5.61 19.83
CA GLU A 163 -16.41 6.00 20.70
C GLU A 163 -15.87 6.92 21.80
N GLU A 164 -16.41 8.14 21.87
CA GLU A 164 -16.08 9.12 22.90
C GLU A 164 -16.43 8.58 24.29
N GLY A 165 -15.49 8.69 25.24
CA GLY A 165 -15.63 8.15 26.59
C GLY A 165 -15.41 6.63 26.71
N ARG A 166 -15.04 5.94 25.62
CA ARG A 166 -14.65 4.52 25.60
C ARG A 166 -13.30 4.28 24.94
N GLU A 167 -12.35 5.15 25.22
CA GLU A 167 -10.99 5.10 24.71
C GLU A 167 -10.21 3.91 25.33
N ALA A 168 -10.39 2.73 24.77
CA ALA A 168 -9.71 1.52 25.25
C ALA A 168 -8.54 1.12 24.34
N SER A 169 -7.38 0.85 24.95
CA SER A 169 -6.14 0.45 24.23
C SER A 169 -6.15 -1.02 23.78
N ASN A 170 -7.11 -1.83 24.25
CA ASN A 170 -7.30 -3.22 23.85
C ASN A 170 -8.34 -3.41 22.72
N ILE A 171 -9.12 -2.38 22.37
CA ILE A 171 -10.03 -2.42 21.22
C ILE A 171 -9.21 -2.12 19.97
N ARG A 172 -9.14 -3.08 19.04
CA ARG A 172 -8.31 -2.97 17.83
C ARG A 172 -9.16 -3.31 16.60
N PRO A 173 -10.00 -2.37 16.13
CA PRO A 173 -10.78 -2.62 14.93
C PRO A 173 -9.83 -2.70 13.73
N TYR A 174 -10.05 -3.69 12.88
CA TYR A 174 -9.41 -3.78 11.59
C TYR A 174 -10.33 -3.16 10.55
N LEU A 175 -9.79 -2.25 9.75
CA LEU A 175 -10.47 -1.83 8.54
C LEU A 175 -10.22 -2.87 7.45
N LYS A 176 -11.23 -3.10 6.62
CA LYS A 176 -11.12 -3.78 5.34
C LYS A 176 -11.98 -2.96 4.38
N ALA A 177 -11.35 -2.42 3.34
CA ALA A 177 -11.98 -1.56 2.35
C ALA A 177 -11.79 -2.15 0.95
#